data_AF-A0A939UVL3-F1
#
_entry.id   AF-A0A939UVL3-F1
#
_cell.length_a   1.000
_cell.length_b   1.000
_cell.length_c   1.000
_cell.angle_alpha   90.00
_cell.angle_beta   90.00
_cell.angle_gamma   90.00
#
_symmetry.space_group_name_H-M   'P 1'
#
loop_
_entity.id
_entity.type
_entity.pdbx_description
1 polymer ?
#
loop_
_entity_poly.entity_id
_entity_poly.type
_entity_poly.pdbx_seq_one_letter_code
_entity_poly.pdbx_strand_id
1 'polypeptide(L)'
;MNLKTETIQIHDLSVQLTWKSNVRMMRVRVVPPNGTICATAPRWTSRKAVIQFLSDRYRWMQQAVQKVQSRPQPTRLNYIEGEQVMLFGAPYPLHVQAVLPKEKAHVSFDGQSITLHIKPDSTREQREALLHAFYKERLSMVVSVYMNDYQSKLSCAPIPFRILRRKSVWGTYNVRTRSIVFNLALSQAPLECVQYVVLHEMTHQYVHAHNAEFYQRMSAFMPDWKQRRKALKTISIH
;
A
#
# COMPACT_ATOMS: atom_id res chain seq x y z
N MET A 1 21.29 -13.16 16.97
CA MET A 1 21.39 -14.58 16.54
C MET A 1 21.01 -14.68 15.07
N ASN A 2 21.96 -15.08 14.21
CA ASN A 2 21.73 -15.24 12.77
C ASN A 2 20.62 -16.26 12.52
N LEU A 3 19.54 -15.84 11.86
CA LEU A 3 18.47 -16.72 11.43
C LEU A 3 19.03 -17.63 10.33
N LYS A 4 19.27 -18.91 10.66
CA LYS A 4 19.67 -19.92 9.68
C LYS A 4 18.49 -20.11 8.71
N THR A 5 18.66 -19.63 7.48
CA THR A 5 17.74 -19.90 6.38
C THR A 5 18.34 -21.04 5.57
N GLU A 6 17.53 -22.06 5.29
CA GLU A 6 17.92 -23.20 4.45
C GLU A 6 16.97 -23.30 3.26
N THR A 7 17.40 -24.02 2.23
CA THR A 7 16.59 -24.25 1.03
C THR A 7 16.04 -25.68 1.06
N ILE A 8 14.74 -25.83 0.86
CA ILE A 8 14.05 -27.11 0.71
C ILE A 8 13.47 -27.20 -0.70
N GLN A 9 13.68 -28.34 -1.36
CA GLN A 9 13.04 -28.66 -2.64
C GLN A 9 11.71 -29.37 -2.41
N ILE A 10 10.66 -28.92 -3.10
CA ILE A 10 9.35 -29.55 -3.13
C ILE A 10 8.96 -29.68 -4.61
N HIS A 11 9.13 -30.88 -5.17
CA HIS A 11 9.09 -31.12 -6.61
C HIS A 11 10.05 -30.19 -7.37
N ASP A 12 9.54 -29.34 -8.25
CA ASP A 12 10.27 -28.33 -9.04
C ASP A 12 10.42 -26.98 -8.34
N LEU A 13 9.88 -26.82 -7.12
CA LEU A 13 9.88 -25.55 -6.39
C LEU A 13 10.94 -25.50 -5.29
N SER A 14 11.76 -24.44 -5.33
CA SER A 14 12.76 -24.13 -4.31
C SER A 14 12.19 -23.19 -3.24
N VAL A 15 12.18 -23.64 -1.99
CA VAL A 15 11.58 -22.93 -0.84
C VAL A 15 12.66 -22.50 0.16
N GLN A 16 12.76 -21.20 0.43
CA GLN A 16 13.60 -20.66 1.50
C GLN A 16 12.90 -20.80 2.85
N LEU A 17 13.34 -21.74 3.68
CA LEU A 17 12.82 -21.99 5.01
C LEU A 17 13.63 -21.26 6.07
N THR A 18 12.95 -20.48 6.90
CA THR A 18 13.52 -19.89 8.11
C THR A 18 12.90 -20.49 9.37
N TRP A 19 13.75 -20.99 10.27
CA TRP A 19 13.33 -21.52 11.58
C TRP A 19 13.25 -20.40 12.62
N LYS A 20 12.11 -20.25 13.31
CA LYS A 20 11.91 -19.22 14.34
C LYS A 20 11.40 -19.81 15.66
N SER A 21 11.86 -19.27 16.79
CA SER A 21 11.41 -19.70 18.13
C SER A 21 10.14 -18.99 18.60
N ASN A 22 9.82 -17.82 18.03
CA ASN A 22 8.69 -16.98 18.44
C ASN A 22 7.45 -17.10 17.55
N VAL A 23 7.36 -18.15 16.72
CA VAL A 23 6.21 -18.41 15.86
C VAL A 23 5.55 -19.72 16.27
N ARG A 24 4.22 -19.75 16.29
CA ARG A 24 3.45 -20.94 16.67
C ARG A 24 2.92 -21.75 15.49
N MET A 25 2.98 -21.20 14.28
CA MET A 25 2.41 -21.81 13.08
C MET A 25 3.40 -21.75 11.91
N MET A 26 3.34 -22.78 11.06
CA MET A 26 4.00 -22.76 9.77
C MET A 26 3.29 -21.78 8.82
N ARG A 27 4.07 -21.02 8.06
CA ARG A 27 3.54 -20.10 7.04
C ARG A 27 4.38 -20.26 5.78
N VAL A 28 3.72 -20.16 4.63
CA VAL A 28 4.37 -20.08 3.34
C VAL A 28 3.82 -18.89 2.58
N ARG A 29 4.69 -18.17 1.88
CA ARG A 29 4.33 -17.01 1.05
C ARG A 29 5.19 -16.98 -0.21
N VAL A 30 4.61 -16.50 -1.30
CA VAL A 30 5.35 -16.18 -2.53
C VAL A 30 5.58 -14.68 -2.57
N VAL A 31 6.82 -14.26 -2.71
CA VAL A 31 7.24 -12.85 -2.59
C VAL A 31 7.51 -12.27 -3.98
N PRO A 32 6.81 -11.18 -4.38
CA PRO A 32 7.15 -10.40 -5.57
C PRO A 32 8.52 -9.71 -5.45
N PRO A 33 9.18 -9.37 -6.58
CA PRO A 33 8.75 -9.61 -7.96
C PRO A 33 9.15 -10.99 -8.51
N ASN A 34 10.10 -11.68 -7.88
CA ASN A 34 10.75 -12.85 -8.49
C ASN A 34 10.01 -14.17 -8.23
N GLY A 35 8.91 -14.15 -7.47
CA GLY A 35 8.19 -15.36 -7.09
C GLY A 35 8.92 -16.20 -6.05
N THR A 36 9.82 -15.62 -5.27
CA THR A 36 10.57 -16.37 -4.25
C THR A 36 9.62 -16.94 -3.20
N ILE A 37 9.69 -18.25 -2.98
CA ILE A 37 8.87 -18.92 -1.98
C ILE A 37 9.61 -18.87 -0.64
N CYS A 38 9.01 -18.22 0.34
CA CYS A 38 9.53 -18.16 1.71
C CYS A 38 8.60 -18.93 2.65
N ALA A 39 9.17 -19.87 3.38
CA ALA A 39 8.50 -20.58 4.46
C ALA A 39 9.08 -20.18 5.82
N THR A 40 8.25 -20.21 6.84
CA THR A 40 8.67 -20.04 8.23
C THR A 40 8.07 -21.17 9.05
N ALA A 41 8.89 -21.83 9.87
CA ALA A 41 8.47 -22.90 10.76
C ALA A 41 8.97 -22.68 12.20
N PRO A 42 8.19 -23.10 13.22
CA PRO A 42 8.67 -23.16 14.60
C PRO A 42 9.87 -24.10 14.76
N ARG A 43 10.87 -23.75 15.59
CA ARG A 43 12.08 -24.57 15.80
C ARG A 43 11.80 -26.00 16.31
N TRP A 44 10.67 -26.20 16.98
CA TRP A 44 10.24 -27.51 17.50
C TRP A 44 9.49 -28.36 16.46
N THR A 45 9.26 -27.84 15.25
CA THR A 45 8.56 -28.59 14.20
C THR A 45 9.54 -29.53 13.50
N SER A 46 9.16 -30.78 13.28
CA SER A 46 10.01 -31.73 12.56
C SER A 46 10.12 -31.35 11.08
N ARG A 47 11.28 -31.63 10.47
CA ARG A 47 11.49 -31.39 9.03
C ARG A 47 10.47 -32.14 8.17
N LYS A 48 10.10 -33.37 8.56
CA LYS A 48 9.07 -34.17 7.89
C LYS A 48 7.71 -33.46 7.85
N ALA A 49 7.30 -32.85 8.97
CA ALA A 49 6.07 -32.08 9.05
C ALA A 49 6.10 -30.83 8.16
N VAL A 50 7.26 -30.15 8.06
CA VAL A 50 7.44 -29.01 7.15
C VAL A 50 7.34 -29.44 5.69
N ILE A 51 7.99 -30.54 5.31
CA ILE A 51 7.92 -31.08 3.94
C ILE A 51 6.48 -31.44 3.59
N GLN A 52 5.76 -32.12 4.48
CA GLN A 52 4.35 -32.45 4.26
C GLN A 52 3.50 -31.18 4.07
N PHE A 53 3.63 -30.21 4.98
CA PHE A 53 2.92 -28.93 4.92
C PHE A 53 3.16 -28.18 3.59
N LEU A 54 4.39 -28.18 3.09
CA LEU A 54 4.71 -27.55 1.81
C LEU A 54 4.16 -28.37 0.63
N SER A 55 4.25 -29.70 0.68
CA SER A 55 3.72 -30.60 -0.35
C SER A 55 2.20 -30.46 -0.50
N ASP A 56 1.48 -30.37 0.61
CA ASP A 56 0.02 -30.15 0.64
C ASP A 56 -0.36 -28.81 -0.01
N ARG A 57 0.57 -27.84 -0.04
CA ARG A 57 0.39 -26.50 -0.63
C ARG A 57 1.07 -26.34 -1.98
N TYR A 58 1.60 -27.41 -2.56
CA TYR A 58 2.37 -27.36 -3.80
C TYR A 58 1.62 -26.66 -4.94
N ARG A 59 0.38 -27.10 -5.24
CA ARG A 59 -0.44 -26.48 -6.31
C ARG A 59 -0.67 -24.98 -6.08
N TRP A 60 -0.93 -24.59 -4.83
CA TRP A 60 -1.10 -23.18 -4.48
C TRP A 60 0.21 -22.39 -4.67
N MET A 61 1.36 -22.94 -4.26
CA MET A 61 2.66 -22.29 -4.46
C MET A 61 2.95 -22.09 -5.95
N GLN A 62 2.73 -23.12 -6.76
CA GLN A 62 2.94 -23.08 -8.21
C GLN A 62 2.09 -21.99 -8.88
N GLN A 63 0.78 -21.97 -8.58
CA GLN A 63 -0.13 -20.93 -9.09
C GLN A 63 0.25 -19.53 -8.61
N ALA A 64 0.67 -19.40 -7.34
CA ALA A 64 1.09 -18.12 -6.78
C ALA A 64 2.39 -17.61 -7.43
N VAL A 65 3.35 -18.48 -7.74
CA VAL A 65 4.58 -18.14 -8.49
C VAL A 65 4.24 -17.65 -9.89
N GLN A 66 3.45 -18.42 -10.65
CA GLN A 66 3.01 -18.01 -12.00
C GLN A 66 2.29 -16.66 -11.97
N LYS A 67 1.41 -16.44 -10.98
CA LYS A 67 0.70 -15.17 -10.79
C LYS A 67 1.63 -14.00 -10.45
N VAL A 68 2.71 -14.24 -9.72
CA VAL A 68 3.69 -13.20 -9.39
C VAL A 68 4.58 -12.90 -10.59
N GLN A 69 5.02 -13.91 -11.34
CA GLN A 69 5.88 -13.75 -12.51
C GLN A 69 5.16 -13.17 -13.73
N SER A 70 3.88 -13.48 -13.90
CA SER A 70 3.02 -12.91 -14.95
C SER A 70 2.59 -11.47 -14.68
N ARG A 71 2.79 -10.95 -13.46
CA ARG A 71 2.53 -9.54 -13.18
C ARG A 71 3.62 -8.69 -13.83
N PRO A 72 3.25 -7.63 -14.56
CA PRO A 72 4.21 -6.60 -14.94
C PRO A 72 4.97 -6.17 -13.69
N GLN A 73 6.30 -6.23 -13.72
CA GLN A 73 7.07 -5.69 -12.61
C GLN A 73 6.74 -4.20 -12.53
N PRO A 74 6.43 -3.65 -11.35
CA PRO A 74 6.30 -2.21 -11.22
C PRO A 74 7.64 -1.60 -11.65
N THR A 75 7.63 -0.88 -12.76
CA THR A 75 8.79 -0.16 -13.26
C THR A 75 9.23 0.77 -12.14
N ARG A 76 10.42 0.54 -11.60
CA ARG A 76 10.97 1.42 -10.57
C ARG A 76 11.15 2.79 -11.21
N LEU A 77 10.37 3.77 -10.78
CA LEU A 77 10.50 5.15 -11.23
C LEU A 77 11.89 5.68 -10.90
N ASN A 78 12.55 6.25 -11.90
CA ASN A 78 13.81 6.97 -11.75
C ASN A 78 13.59 8.48 -11.61
N TYR A 79 12.33 8.94 -11.72
CA TYR A 79 11.91 10.33 -11.67
C TYR A 79 12.67 11.17 -12.70
N ILE A 80 12.62 10.70 -13.95
CA ILE A 80 13.25 11.31 -15.11
C ILE A 80 12.19 11.80 -16.12
N GLU A 81 12.63 12.66 -17.03
CA GLU A 81 11.81 13.20 -18.11
C GLU A 81 11.06 12.10 -18.87
N GLY A 82 9.75 12.29 -19.07
CA GLY A 82 8.90 11.40 -19.84
C GLY A 82 8.37 10.16 -19.09
N GLU A 83 8.81 9.90 -17.86
CA GLU A 83 8.17 8.86 -17.04
C GLU A 83 6.70 9.19 -16.75
N GLN A 84 5.86 8.17 -16.52
CA GLN A 84 4.48 8.38 -16.11
C GLN A 84 4.31 8.12 -14.63
N VAL A 85 3.66 9.05 -13.93
CA VAL A 85 3.33 8.93 -12.52
C VAL A 85 1.82 9.02 -12.32
N MET A 86 1.29 8.23 -11.38
CA MET A 86 -0.15 8.21 -11.11
C MET A 86 -0.52 9.33 -10.13
N LEU A 87 -1.63 10.01 -10.37
CA LEU A 87 -2.29 10.88 -9.40
C LEU A 87 -3.80 10.64 -9.49
N PHE A 88 -4.38 10.21 -8.38
CA PHE A 88 -5.78 9.89 -8.23
C PHE A 88 -6.39 9.00 -9.32
N GLY A 89 -5.66 7.94 -9.70
CA GLY A 89 -6.09 6.96 -10.69
C GLY A 89 -5.81 7.32 -12.15
N ALA A 90 -5.32 8.53 -12.43
CA ALA A 90 -4.93 8.96 -13.78
C ALA A 90 -3.39 9.02 -13.92
N PRO A 91 -2.84 8.57 -15.07
CA PRO A 91 -1.42 8.74 -15.37
C PRO A 91 -1.14 10.16 -15.86
N TYR A 92 -0.05 10.75 -15.38
CA TYR A 92 0.45 12.05 -15.83
C TYR A 92 1.91 11.93 -16.26
N PRO A 93 2.31 12.53 -17.40
CA PRO A 93 3.70 12.64 -17.78
C PRO A 93 4.47 13.47 -16.73
N LEU A 94 5.68 13.01 -16.43
CA LEU A 94 6.63 13.65 -15.54
C LEU A 94 7.63 14.46 -16.36
N HIS A 95 7.63 15.77 -16.16
CA HIS A 95 8.67 16.66 -16.69
C HIS A 95 9.70 16.96 -15.61
N VAL A 96 10.94 17.20 -16.01
CA VAL A 96 12.05 17.56 -15.13
C VAL A 96 12.70 18.83 -15.63
N GLN A 97 12.62 19.89 -14.83
CA GLN A 97 13.15 21.20 -15.16
C GLN A 97 14.16 21.64 -14.10
N ALA A 98 15.25 22.25 -14.55
CA ALA A 98 16.25 22.81 -13.65
C ALA A 98 15.76 24.15 -13.09
N VAL A 99 15.81 24.31 -11.76
CA VAL A 99 15.55 25.61 -11.13
C VAL A 99 16.77 26.52 -11.18
N LEU A 100 16.53 27.83 -11.07
CA LEU A 100 17.61 28.80 -10.91
C LEU A 100 18.41 28.55 -9.62
N PRO A 101 19.68 29.00 -9.52
CA PRO A 101 20.54 28.74 -8.37
C PRO A 101 19.94 29.16 -7.01
N LYS A 102 19.17 30.25 -6.97
CA LYS A 102 18.54 30.78 -5.74
C LYS A 102 17.14 30.22 -5.44
N GLU A 103 16.54 29.51 -6.38
CA GLU A 103 15.18 29.01 -6.25
C GLU A 103 15.14 27.64 -5.56
N LYS A 104 14.08 27.36 -4.79
CA LYS A 104 13.91 26.07 -4.11
C LYS A 104 13.30 25.04 -5.06
N ALA A 105 13.73 23.79 -4.90
CA ALA A 105 13.11 22.68 -5.61
C ALA A 105 11.63 22.53 -5.18
N HIS A 106 10.74 22.29 -6.13
CA HIS A 106 9.31 22.15 -5.91
C HIS A 106 8.65 21.29 -7.00
N VAL A 107 7.36 20.98 -6.84
CA VAL A 107 6.56 20.29 -7.86
C VAL A 107 5.43 21.21 -8.30
N SER A 108 5.21 21.32 -9.60
CA SER A 108 4.01 21.96 -10.16
C SER A 108 3.12 20.93 -10.84
N PHE A 109 1.83 21.23 -10.90
CA PHE A 109 0.82 20.43 -11.58
C PHE A 109 -0.17 21.38 -12.26
N ASP A 110 -0.30 21.26 -13.57
CA ASP A 110 -1.13 22.13 -14.42
C ASP A 110 -2.45 21.47 -14.85
N GLY A 111 -2.70 20.24 -14.40
CA GLY A 111 -3.86 19.44 -14.81
C GLY A 111 -3.58 18.45 -15.95
N GLN A 112 -2.44 18.57 -16.63
CA GLN A 112 -2.05 17.73 -17.77
C GLN A 112 -0.73 17.00 -17.51
N SER A 113 0.17 17.58 -16.73
CA SER A 113 1.50 17.06 -16.43
C SER A 113 1.95 17.41 -15.01
N ILE A 114 2.90 16.65 -14.49
CA ILE A 114 3.58 16.93 -13.22
C ILE A 114 5.02 17.32 -13.54
N THR A 115 5.48 18.47 -13.06
CA THR A 115 6.84 18.94 -13.31
C THR A 115 7.63 18.96 -12.00
N LEU A 116 8.77 18.26 -11.98
CA LEU A 116 9.77 18.34 -10.93
C LEU A 116 10.76 19.47 -11.27
N HIS A 117 10.68 20.54 -10.50
CA HIS A 117 11.62 21.66 -10.54
C HIS A 117 12.75 21.37 -9.57
N ILE A 118 13.93 21.00 -10.08
CA ILE A 118 15.01 20.43 -9.27
C ILE A 118 16.36 21.10 -9.53
N LYS A 119 17.31 20.94 -8.60
CA LYS A 119 18.70 21.32 -8.85
C LYS A 119 19.33 20.34 -9.85
N PRO A 120 20.29 20.77 -10.71
CA PRO A 120 20.92 19.90 -11.70
C PRO A 120 21.43 18.57 -11.14
N ASP A 121 22.03 18.59 -9.94
CA ASP A 121 22.64 17.41 -9.31
C ASP A 121 21.69 16.64 -8.38
N SER A 122 20.36 16.85 -8.50
CA SER A 122 19.43 16.20 -7.57
C SER A 122 19.38 14.69 -7.78
N THR A 123 19.62 13.94 -6.70
CA THR A 123 19.61 12.48 -6.68
C THR A 123 18.20 11.92 -6.88
N ARG A 124 18.09 10.62 -7.23
CA ARG A 124 16.79 9.94 -7.34
C ARG A 124 15.98 10.07 -6.04
N GLU A 125 16.64 9.91 -4.89
CA GLU A 125 16.02 10.00 -3.57
C GLU A 125 15.47 11.40 -3.27
N GLN A 126 16.18 12.46 -3.70
CA GLN A 126 15.70 13.84 -3.55
C GLN A 126 14.47 14.10 -4.44
N ARG A 127 14.48 13.60 -5.68
CA ARG A 127 13.33 13.69 -6.60
C ARG A 127 12.11 12.92 -6.07
N GLU A 128 12.33 11.71 -5.56
CA GLU A 128 11.30 10.89 -4.89
C GLU A 128 10.68 11.64 -3.70
N ALA A 129 11.53 12.22 -2.84
CA ALA A 129 11.07 12.96 -1.67
C ALA A 129 10.20 14.17 -2.05
N LEU A 130 10.57 14.86 -3.14
CA LEU A 130 9.84 16.02 -3.65
C LEU A 130 8.45 15.62 -4.18
N LEU A 131 8.38 14.57 -4.99
CA LEU A 131 7.10 14.04 -5.48
C LEU A 131 6.23 13.51 -4.34
N HIS A 132 6.84 12.86 -3.34
CA HIS A 132 6.12 12.42 -2.15
C HIS A 132 5.54 13.58 -1.33
N ALA A 133 6.25 14.70 -1.21
CA ALA A 133 5.73 15.89 -0.55
C ALA A 133 4.52 16.44 -1.30
N PHE A 134 4.59 16.52 -2.62
CA PHE A 134 3.47 16.89 -3.49
C PHE A 134 2.26 15.95 -3.31
N TYR A 135 2.47 14.63 -3.35
CA TYR A 135 1.39 13.66 -3.11
C TYR A 135 0.76 13.82 -1.74
N LYS A 136 1.56 14.09 -0.71
CA LYS A 136 1.07 14.31 0.65
C LYS A 136 0.19 15.55 0.72
N GLU A 137 0.59 16.64 0.08
CA GLU A 137 -0.21 17.87 0.00
C GLU A 137 -1.54 17.62 -0.72
N ARG A 138 -1.49 17.06 -1.93
CA ARG A 138 -2.68 16.74 -2.74
C ARG A 138 -3.64 15.83 -2.01
N LEU A 139 -3.14 14.74 -1.43
CA LEU A 139 -3.96 13.81 -0.67
C LEU A 139 -4.52 14.45 0.61
N SER A 140 -3.78 15.35 1.27
CA SER A 140 -4.29 16.06 2.46
C SER A 140 -5.50 16.93 2.11
N MET A 141 -5.46 17.64 0.98
CA MET A 141 -6.60 18.45 0.54
C MET A 141 -7.84 17.59 0.29
N VAL A 142 -7.69 16.50 -0.47
CA VAL A 142 -8.80 15.59 -0.80
C VAL A 142 -9.37 14.92 0.45
N VAL A 143 -8.50 14.41 1.33
CA VAL A 143 -8.92 13.78 2.60
C VAL A 143 -9.67 14.78 3.47
N SER A 144 -9.18 16.01 3.61
CA SER A 144 -9.87 17.05 4.39
C SER A 144 -11.26 17.33 3.87
N VAL A 145 -11.45 17.42 2.54
CA VAL A 145 -12.77 17.62 1.93
C VAL A 145 -13.73 16.47 2.29
N TYR A 146 -13.30 15.22 2.11
CA TYR A 146 -14.14 14.07 2.43
C TYR A 146 -14.40 13.92 3.93
N MET A 147 -13.40 14.16 4.77
CA MET A 147 -13.57 14.09 6.22
C MET A 147 -14.57 15.14 6.70
N ASN A 148 -14.51 16.37 6.18
CA ASN A 148 -15.46 17.41 6.55
C ASN A 148 -16.89 17.05 6.14
N ASP A 149 -17.09 16.53 4.91
CA ASP A 149 -18.41 16.07 4.44
C ASP A 149 -18.98 14.95 5.33
N TYR A 150 -18.17 13.93 5.65
CA TYR A 150 -18.62 12.84 6.51
C TYR A 150 -18.73 13.21 7.98
N GLN A 151 -17.97 14.19 8.46
CA GLN A 151 -18.06 14.67 9.83
C GLN A 151 -19.46 15.22 10.11
N SER A 152 -19.99 16.04 9.20
CA SER A 152 -21.36 16.55 9.27
C SER A 152 -22.40 15.42 9.23
N LYS A 153 -22.24 14.47 8.32
CA LYS A 153 -23.17 13.33 8.15
C LYS A 153 -23.17 12.35 9.32
N LEU A 154 -22.00 12.12 9.93
CA LEU A 154 -21.83 11.24 11.08
C LEU A 154 -22.08 11.94 12.42
N SER A 155 -22.20 13.28 12.42
CA SER A 155 -22.27 14.10 13.63
C SER A 155 -21.12 13.77 14.60
N CYS A 156 -19.89 13.75 14.08
CA CYS A 156 -18.70 13.43 14.86
C CYS A 156 -17.84 14.67 15.16
N ALA A 157 -17.02 14.60 16.21
CA ALA A 157 -16.00 15.61 16.47
C ALA A 157 -14.91 15.58 15.38
N PRO A 158 -14.17 16.69 15.16
CA PRO A 158 -13.03 16.69 14.24
C PRO A 158 -12.02 15.61 14.63
N ILE A 159 -11.63 14.79 13.65
CA ILE A 159 -10.66 13.70 13.86
C ILE A 159 -9.32 14.12 13.26
N PRO A 160 -8.25 14.27 14.04
CA PRO A 160 -6.93 14.56 13.50
C PRO A 160 -6.46 13.41 12.62
N PHE A 161 -5.85 13.74 11.48
CA PHE A 161 -5.27 12.74 10.58
C PHE A 161 -3.82 13.04 10.22
N ARG A 162 -3.11 11.99 9.79
CA ARG A 162 -1.76 12.08 9.23
C ARG A 162 -1.69 11.25 7.95
N ILE A 163 -0.82 11.67 7.04
CA ILE A 163 -0.47 10.88 5.86
C ILE A 163 0.94 10.33 6.03
N LEU A 164 1.07 9.01 5.97
CA LEU A 164 2.33 8.28 6.15
C LEU A 164 2.48 7.19 5.09
N ARG A 165 3.72 6.82 4.75
CA ARG A 165 3.96 5.62 3.93
C ARG A 165 3.72 4.38 4.78
N ARG A 166 2.83 3.49 4.33
CA ARG A 166 2.55 2.18 4.96
C ARG A 166 2.72 1.08 3.93
N LYS A 167 3.22 -0.08 4.36
CA LYS A 167 3.54 -1.20 3.45
C LYS A 167 2.34 -2.09 3.10
N SER A 168 1.29 -2.09 3.92
CA SER A 168 0.27 -3.16 3.86
C SER A 168 -1.16 -2.72 4.15
N VAL A 169 -1.39 -1.45 4.47
CA VAL A 169 -2.71 -0.94 4.85
C VAL A 169 -2.96 0.39 4.14
N TRP A 170 -4.22 0.65 3.78
CA TRP A 170 -4.64 1.89 3.13
C TRP A 170 -4.96 2.99 4.13
N GLY A 171 -5.46 2.62 5.31
CA GLY A 171 -5.71 3.50 6.44
C GLY A 171 -5.64 2.72 7.75
N THR A 172 -5.58 3.45 8.86
CA THR A 172 -5.79 2.91 10.22
C THR A 172 -6.39 3.97 11.13
N TYR A 173 -7.36 3.58 11.95
CA TYR A 173 -7.87 4.35 13.07
C TYR A 173 -7.19 3.95 14.40
N ASN A 174 -6.68 4.92 15.15
CA ASN A 174 -6.10 4.70 16.47
C ASN A 174 -7.10 5.08 17.57
N VAL A 175 -7.61 4.08 18.29
CA VAL A 175 -8.61 4.27 19.35
C VAL A 175 -8.08 5.11 20.52
N ARG A 176 -6.81 4.95 20.90
CA ARG A 176 -6.21 5.65 22.05
C ARG A 176 -6.03 7.14 21.78
N THR A 177 -5.55 7.49 20.59
CA THR A 177 -5.31 8.89 20.20
C THR A 177 -6.45 9.52 19.42
N ARG A 178 -7.52 8.75 19.14
CA ARG A 178 -8.66 9.14 18.29
C ARG A 178 -8.22 9.83 17.01
N SER A 179 -7.29 9.20 16.30
CA SER A 179 -6.68 9.79 15.10
C SER A 179 -6.58 8.78 13.96
N ILE A 180 -6.59 9.28 12.73
CA ILE A 180 -6.50 8.46 11.53
C ILE A 180 -5.10 8.59 10.90
N VAL A 181 -4.57 7.49 10.39
CA VAL A 181 -3.43 7.52 9.49
C VAL A 181 -3.88 7.02 8.13
N PHE A 182 -3.76 7.86 7.11
CA PHE A 182 -3.95 7.47 5.72
C PHE A 182 -2.61 7.13 5.07
N ASN A 183 -2.61 6.12 4.19
CA ASN A 183 -1.41 5.75 3.45
C ASN A 183 -1.17 6.72 2.29
N LEU A 184 0.06 7.21 2.13
CA LEU A 184 0.45 8.07 0.99
C LEU A 184 0.12 7.43 -0.37
N ALA A 185 0.16 6.09 -0.47
CA ALA A 185 -0.20 5.37 -1.70
C ALA A 185 -1.63 5.67 -2.19
N LEU A 186 -2.54 6.17 -1.33
CA LEU A 186 -3.88 6.61 -1.74
C LEU A 186 -3.84 7.76 -2.73
N SER A 187 -2.77 8.56 -2.75
CA SER A 187 -2.59 9.63 -3.75
C SER A 187 -2.56 9.11 -5.19
N GLN A 188 -2.32 7.81 -5.39
CA GLN A 188 -2.27 7.17 -6.70
C GLN A 188 -3.56 6.39 -7.02
N ALA A 189 -4.44 6.20 -6.03
CA ALA A 189 -5.70 5.49 -6.20
C ALA A 189 -6.82 6.43 -6.68
N PRO A 190 -7.79 5.95 -7.47
CA PRO A 190 -8.96 6.75 -7.86
C PRO A 190 -9.65 7.44 -6.69
N LEU A 191 -10.21 8.63 -6.92
CA LEU A 191 -10.81 9.46 -5.87
C LEU A 191 -11.92 8.72 -5.10
N GLU A 192 -12.71 7.87 -5.76
CA GLU A 192 -13.75 7.06 -5.15
C GLU A 192 -13.19 6.04 -4.16
N CYS A 193 -11.98 5.55 -4.40
CA CYS A 193 -11.26 4.66 -3.49
C CYS A 193 -10.74 5.43 -2.28
N VAL A 194 -10.23 6.65 -2.48
CA VAL A 194 -9.82 7.54 -1.38
C VAL A 194 -11.02 7.84 -0.48
N GLN A 195 -12.16 8.21 -1.08
CA GLN A 195 -13.41 8.48 -0.34
C GLN A 195 -13.88 7.25 0.46
N TYR A 196 -13.79 6.05 -0.13
CA TYR A 196 -14.11 4.80 0.57
C TYR A 196 -13.23 4.59 1.80
N VAL A 197 -11.91 4.80 1.69
CA VAL A 197 -11.00 4.64 2.82
C VAL A 197 -11.25 5.69 3.89
N VAL A 198 -11.54 6.94 3.53
CA VAL A 198 -11.93 7.98 4.49
C VAL A 198 -13.13 7.55 5.32
N LEU A 199 -14.24 7.16 4.67
CA LEU A 199 -15.44 6.71 5.38
C LEU A 199 -15.17 5.46 6.23
N HIS A 200 -14.37 4.52 5.71
CA HIS A 200 -13.99 3.30 6.43
C HIS A 200 -13.29 3.62 7.75
N GLU A 201 -12.26 4.47 7.72
CA GLU A 201 -11.51 4.83 8.92
C GLU A 201 -12.32 5.69 9.89
N MET A 202 -13.19 6.59 9.38
CA MET A 202 -14.09 7.36 10.24
C MET A 202 -15.14 6.48 10.94
N THR A 203 -15.63 5.43 10.26
CA THR A 203 -16.60 4.49 10.85
C THR A 203 -16.02 3.74 12.05
N HIS A 204 -14.70 3.54 12.09
CA HIS A 204 -14.01 2.90 13.22
C HIS A 204 -14.05 3.68 14.53
N GLN A 205 -14.48 4.94 14.50
CA GLN A 205 -14.83 5.69 15.71
C GLN A 205 -15.99 5.06 16.48
N TYR A 206 -16.95 4.45 15.77
CA TYR A 206 -18.17 3.88 16.36
C TYR A 206 -18.09 2.36 16.48
N VAL A 207 -17.51 1.69 15.48
CA VAL A 207 -17.49 0.22 15.40
C VAL A 207 -16.07 -0.27 15.10
N HIS A 208 -15.45 -0.93 16.07
CA HIS A 208 -14.06 -1.39 15.93
C HIS A 208 -13.92 -2.62 15.02
N ALA A 209 -14.89 -3.53 15.06
CA ALA A 209 -14.87 -4.75 14.26
C ALA A 209 -15.63 -4.55 12.94
N HIS A 210 -15.18 -5.21 11.86
CA HIS A 210 -15.92 -5.26 10.59
C HIS A 210 -17.10 -6.23 10.66
N ASN A 211 -18.05 -5.97 11.58
CA ASN A 211 -19.25 -6.77 11.82
C ASN A 211 -20.46 -6.21 11.04
N ALA A 212 -21.66 -6.77 11.29
CA ALA A 212 -22.89 -6.34 10.64
C ALA A 212 -23.19 -4.84 10.85
N GLU A 213 -22.96 -4.31 12.05
CA GLU A 213 -23.16 -2.88 12.36
C GLU A 213 -22.22 -1.99 11.53
N PHE A 214 -20.94 -2.37 11.41
CA PHE A 214 -19.98 -1.66 10.58
C PHE A 214 -20.47 -1.57 9.13
N TYR A 215 -20.91 -2.68 8.55
CA TYR A 215 -21.37 -2.71 7.16
C TYR A 215 -22.71 -2.01 6.97
N GLN A 216 -23.59 -2.00 7.96
CA GLN A 216 -24.82 -1.22 7.94
C GLN A 216 -24.50 0.28 7.86
N ARG A 217 -23.59 0.77 8.70
CA ARG A 217 -23.14 2.18 8.67
C ARG A 217 -22.49 2.53 7.33
N MET A 218 -21.58 1.70 6.83
CA MET A 218 -20.98 1.91 5.50
C MET A 218 -22.04 1.99 4.40
N SER A 219 -23.05 1.11 4.42
CA SER A 219 -24.11 1.08 3.40
C SER A 219 -25.08 2.27 3.50
N ALA A 220 -25.28 2.83 4.70
CA ALA A 220 -26.10 4.02 4.90
C ALA A 220 -25.49 5.27 4.26
N PHE A 221 -24.16 5.42 4.31
CA PHE A 221 -23.47 6.59 3.77
C PHE A 221 -22.86 6.37 2.37
N MET A 222 -22.62 5.13 1.98
CA MET A 222 -21.97 4.76 0.71
C MET A 222 -22.50 3.40 0.21
N PRO A 223 -23.68 3.33 -0.43
CA PRO A 223 -24.28 2.07 -0.87
C PRO A 223 -23.39 1.23 -1.81
N ASP A 224 -22.51 1.88 -2.57
CA ASP A 224 -21.57 1.28 -3.53
C ASP A 224 -20.20 0.89 -2.91
N TRP A 225 -20.04 0.93 -1.59
CA TRP A 225 -18.75 0.69 -0.91
C TRP A 225 -18.11 -0.65 -1.29
N LYS A 226 -18.91 -1.67 -1.59
CA LYS A 226 -18.42 -3.00 -2.03
C LYS A 226 -17.69 -2.92 -3.35
N GLN A 227 -18.16 -2.09 -4.28
CA GLN A 227 -17.55 -1.89 -5.60
C GLN A 227 -16.23 -1.14 -5.46
N ARG A 228 -16.22 -0.05 -4.68
CA ARG A 228 -15.00 0.73 -4.38
C ARG A 228 -13.94 -0.10 -3.67
N ARG A 229 -14.33 -0.93 -2.70
CA ARG A 229 -13.42 -1.88 -2.05
C ARG A 229 -12.84 -2.89 -3.04
N LYS A 230 -13.63 -3.34 -4.02
CA LYS A 230 -13.16 -4.26 -5.07
C LYS A 230 -12.14 -3.56 -5.97
N ALA A 231 -12.40 -2.33 -6.39
CA ALA A 231 -11.46 -1.52 -7.16
C ALA A 231 -10.15 -1.26 -6.37
N LEU A 232 -10.23 -0.89 -5.10
CA LEU A 232 -9.04 -0.67 -4.26
C LEU A 232 -8.16 -1.92 -4.14
N LYS A 233 -8.74 -3.13 -4.18
CA LYS A 233 -8.00 -4.40 -4.14
C LYS A 233 -7.21 -4.71 -5.41
N THR A 234 -7.52 -4.06 -6.54
CA THR A 234 -6.73 -4.23 -7.78
C THR A 234 -5.50 -3.34 -7.79
N ILE A 235 -5.41 -2.38 -6.87
CA ILE A 235 -4.30 -1.45 -6.74
C ILE A 235 -3.27 -2.04 -5.78
N SER A 236 -1.99 -2.00 -6.19
CA SER A 236 -0.88 -2.42 -5.34
C SER A 236 -0.34 -1.24 -4.52
N ILE A 237 -0.08 -1.47 -3.24
CA ILE A 237 0.65 -0.51 -2.40
C ILE A 237 2.13 -0.70 -2.72
N HIS A 238 2.76 0.32 -3.30
CA HIS A 238 4.19 0.35 -3.64
C HIS A 238 5.02 1.07 -2.57
#